data_AF-A0A1Y2CSX9-F1
#
_entry.id   AF-A0A1Y2CSX9-F1
#
_cell.length_a   1.000
_cell.length_b   1.000
_cell.length_c   1.000
_cell.angle_alpha   90.00
_cell.angle_beta   90.00
_cell.angle_gamma   90.00
#
_symmetry.space_group_name_H-M   'P 1'
#
loop_
_entity.id
_entity.type
_entity.pdbx_description
1 polymer ?
#
loop_
_entity_poly.entity_id
_entity_poly.type
_entity_poly.pdbx_seq_one_letter_code
_entity_poly.pdbx_strand_id
1 'polypeptide(L)'
;MKFFTLITICLSLIELVFAKNQYTGVNESGAEFGQGEYPGTYNKHYIYPDVKAIQASIDQGMNIFRVGFAWERLQRSLNAEFDATEFGRLDELLTISLVMVL
;
A
#
# COMPACT_ATOMS: atom_id res chain seq x y z
N MET A 1 40.06 -24.14 18.98
CA MET A 1 38.61 -24.43 19.16
C MET A 1 37.79 -23.18 19.50
N LYS A 2 38.12 -22.38 20.53
CA LYS A 2 37.32 -21.20 20.94
C LYS A 2 37.20 -20.08 19.88
N PHE A 3 38.23 -19.83 19.08
CA PHE A 3 38.23 -18.79 18.03
C PHE A 3 37.28 -19.12 16.86
N PHE A 4 37.20 -20.41 16.49
CA PHE A 4 36.28 -20.88 15.45
C PHE A 4 34.82 -20.73 15.90
N THR A 5 34.53 -21.06 17.16
CA THR A 5 33.19 -20.88 17.76
C THR A 5 32.77 -19.42 17.78
N LEU A 6 33.70 -18.49 18.08
CA LEU A 6 33.41 -17.05 18.09
C LEU A 6 33.09 -16.51 16.69
N ILE A 7 33.79 -16.99 15.65
CA ILE A 7 33.52 -16.63 14.25
C ILE A 7 32.14 -17.13 13.82
N THR A 8 31.79 -18.38 14.15
CA THR A 8 30.47 -18.94 13.81
C THR A 8 29.34 -18.19 14.52
N ILE A 9 29.52 -17.81 15.79
CA ILE A 9 28.55 -16.99 16.53
C ILE A 9 28.38 -15.63 15.86
N CYS A 10 29.48 -14.95 15.50
CA CYS A 10 29.43 -13.68 14.78
C CYS A 10 28.69 -13.80 13.43
N LEU A 11 28.95 -14.87 12.66
CA LEU A 11 28.28 -15.11 11.38
C LEU A 11 26.76 -15.31 11.56
N SER A 12 26.36 -16.11 12.56
CA SER A 12 24.93 -16.35 12.86
C SER A 12 24.21 -15.11 13.39
N LEU A 13 24.91 -14.23 14.12
CA LEU A 13 24.37 -12.96 14.61
C LEU A 13 24.15 -11.96 13.46
N ILE A 14 25.03 -11.96 12.46
CA ILE A 14 24.89 -11.13 11.27
C ILE A 14 23.62 -11.51 10.48
N GLU A 15 23.35 -12.81 10.29
CA GLU A 15 22.13 -13.25 9.59
C GLU A 15 20.84 -12.81 10.28
N LEU A 16 20.82 -12.73 11.61
CA LEU A 16 19.67 -12.24 12.37
C LEU A 16 19.45 -10.73 12.20
N VAL A 17 20.52 -9.96 11.99
CA VAL A 17 20.45 -8.50 11.74
C VAL A 17 19.94 -8.18 10.34
N PHE A 18 20.17 -9.07 9.37
CA PHE A 18 19.66 -8.97 7.99
C PHE A 18 18.30 -9.65 7.80
N ALA A 19 17.65 -10.11 8.87
CA ALA A 19 16.31 -10.67 8.79
C ALA A 19 15.38 -9.64 8.15
N LYS A 20 14.99 -9.89 6.91
CA LYS A 20 14.09 -9.04 6.13
C LYS A 20 12.77 -8.96 6.90
N ASN A 21 12.38 -7.74 7.27
CA ASN A 21 11.11 -7.51 7.94
C ASN A 21 9.99 -8.02 7.02
N GLN A 22 9.17 -8.97 7.50
CA GLN A 22 8.23 -9.68 6.62
C GLN A 22 7.20 -8.74 5.99
N TYR A 23 6.85 -7.68 6.72
CA TYR A 23 5.83 -6.72 6.36
C TYR A 23 6.32 -5.30 6.65
N THR A 24 6.59 -4.55 5.60
CA THR A 24 6.92 -3.13 5.62
C THR A 24 5.95 -2.42 4.70
N GLY A 25 5.25 -1.42 5.19
CA GLY A 25 4.19 -0.83 4.39
C GLY A 25 3.94 0.63 4.61
N VAL A 26 3.13 1.17 3.72
CA VAL A 26 2.73 2.57 3.68
C VAL A 26 1.21 2.66 3.53
N ASN A 27 0.65 3.77 4.01
CA ASN A 27 -0.72 4.12 3.73
C ASN A 27 -0.75 4.99 2.47
N GLU A 28 -1.45 4.50 1.46
CA GLU A 28 -1.71 5.25 0.24
C GLU A 28 -3.02 6.03 0.46
N SER A 29 -2.84 7.28 0.88
CA SER A 29 -3.92 8.23 1.13
C SER A 29 -4.28 9.02 -0.13
N GLY A 30 -5.55 9.41 -0.21
CA GLY A 30 -6.07 10.33 -1.21
C GLY A 30 -7.55 10.09 -1.47
N ALA A 31 -7.98 8.84 -1.63
CA ALA A 31 -9.35 8.52 -2.03
C ALA A 31 -10.36 8.68 -0.88
N GLU A 32 -9.87 8.77 0.35
CA GLU A 32 -10.62 9.10 1.57
C GLU A 32 -10.76 10.61 1.83
N PHE A 33 -10.03 11.47 1.11
CA PHE A 33 -10.02 12.93 1.35
C PHE A 33 -11.37 13.59 1.08
N GLY A 34 -11.53 14.85 1.49
CA GLY A 34 -12.78 15.60 1.29
C GLY A 34 -13.91 15.12 2.20
N GLN A 35 -13.63 14.97 3.50
CA GLN A 35 -14.64 14.59 4.50
C GLN A 35 -15.85 15.51 4.45
N GLY A 36 -17.05 14.93 4.43
CA GLY A 36 -18.31 15.66 4.31
C GLY A 36 -18.74 15.96 2.86
N GLU A 37 -17.84 15.80 1.89
CA GLU A 37 -18.11 15.99 0.46
C GLU A 37 -18.16 14.63 -0.24
N TYR A 38 -19.35 14.00 -0.21
CA TYR A 38 -19.62 12.70 -0.81
C TYR A 38 -20.75 12.80 -1.85
N PRO A 39 -20.54 12.32 -3.10
CA PRO A 39 -19.34 11.61 -3.58
C PRO A 39 -18.12 12.52 -3.81
N GLY A 40 -18.31 13.85 -3.81
CA GLY A 40 -17.25 14.81 -4.10
C GLY A 40 -16.89 14.83 -5.59
N THR A 41 -15.69 15.28 -5.92
CA THR A 41 -15.22 15.49 -7.30
C THR A 41 -13.76 15.07 -7.37
N TYR A 42 -13.47 14.10 -8.24
CA TYR A 42 -12.12 13.63 -8.49
C TYR A 42 -11.20 14.77 -8.95
N ASN A 43 -9.95 14.79 -8.51
CA ASN A 43 -8.96 15.87 -8.70
C ASN A 43 -9.29 17.22 -8.03
N LYS A 44 -10.36 17.29 -7.22
CA LYS A 44 -10.66 18.47 -6.40
C LYS A 44 -10.78 18.11 -4.92
N HIS A 45 -11.64 17.15 -4.61
CA HIS A 45 -11.93 16.74 -3.25
C HIS A 45 -11.11 15.50 -2.83
N TYR A 46 -10.74 14.64 -3.78
CA TYR A 46 -9.97 13.42 -3.57
C TYR A 46 -9.19 13.04 -4.83
N ILE A 47 -8.16 12.20 -4.65
CA ILE A 47 -7.32 11.64 -5.71
C ILE A 47 -7.04 10.15 -5.43
N TYR A 48 -6.63 9.41 -6.46
CA TYR A 48 -6.02 8.10 -6.29
C TYR A 48 -4.50 8.22 -6.54
N PRO A 49 -3.66 7.43 -5.84
CA PRO A 49 -2.23 7.37 -6.13
C PRO A 49 -2.01 6.90 -7.57
N ASP A 50 -1.01 7.46 -8.25
CA ASP A 50 -0.59 6.97 -9.56
C ASP A 50 0.51 5.87 -9.41
N VAL A 51 0.85 5.23 -10.55
CA VAL A 51 1.88 4.19 -10.59
C VAL A 51 3.22 4.67 -10.05
N LYS A 52 3.57 5.95 -10.23
CA LYS A 52 4.87 6.49 -9.81
C LYS A 52 4.94 6.66 -8.30
N ALA A 53 3.85 7.06 -7.66
CA ALA A 53 3.76 7.16 -6.21
C ALA A 53 4.00 5.78 -5.56
N ILE A 54 3.36 4.74 -6.09
CA ILE A 54 3.51 3.36 -5.59
C ILE A 54 4.92 2.84 -5.87
N GLN A 55 5.48 3.11 -7.05
CA GLN A 55 6.85 2.71 -7.39
C GLN A 55 7.85 3.33 -6.41
N ALA A 56 7.69 4.60 -6.06
CA ALA A 56 8.58 5.27 -5.12
C ALA A 56 8.57 4.61 -3.73
N SER A 57 7.42 4.11 -3.27
CA SER A 57 7.30 3.35 -2.03
C SER A 57 7.94 1.96 -2.13
N ILE A 58 7.81 1.28 -3.28
CA ILE A 58 8.44 -0.02 -3.55
C ILE A 58 9.96 0.11 -3.62
N ASP A 59 10.48 1.16 -4.26
CA ASP A 59 11.91 1.44 -4.35
C ASP A 59 12.54 1.70 -2.98
N GLN A 60 11.74 2.15 -2.01
CA GLN A 60 12.12 2.30 -0.61
C GLN A 60 12.04 0.99 0.22
N GLY A 61 11.62 -0.12 -0.40
CA GLY A 61 11.54 -1.43 0.23
C GLY A 61 10.20 -1.73 0.92
N MET A 62 9.12 -1.02 0.57
CA MET A 62 7.77 -1.34 1.06
C MET A 62 7.14 -2.48 0.25
N ASN A 63 6.45 -3.39 0.95
CA ASN A 63 5.76 -4.56 0.39
C ASN A 63 4.30 -4.70 0.82
N ILE A 64 3.79 -3.83 1.69
CA ILE A 64 2.37 -3.72 2.07
C ILE A 64 1.86 -2.32 1.74
N PHE A 65 0.67 -2.26 1.15
CA PHE A 65 -0.03 -1.01 0.85
C PHE A 65 -1.41 -1.04 1.50
N ARG A 66 -1.70 -0.06 2.34
CA ARG A 66 -3.05 0.18 2.86
C ARG A 66 -3.68 1.32 2.09
N VAL A 67 -4.74 1.01 1.34
CA VAL A 67 -5.49 2.00 0.59
C VAL A 67 -6.61 2.59 1.46
N GLY A 68 -6.56 3.89 1.69
CA GLY A 68 -7.69 4.63 2.27
C GLY A 68 -8.71 4.96 1.19
N PHE A 69 -9.99 4.66 1.41
CA PHE A 69 -11.08 5.08 0.53
C PHE A 69 -12.36 5.33 1.32
N ALA A 70 -13.28 6.12 0.77
CA ALA A 70 -14.58 6.39 1.36
C ALA A 70 -15.66 5.45 0.79
N TRP A 71 -16.41 4.78 1.67
CA TRP A 71 -17.48 3.86 1.27
C TRP A 71 -18.57 4.56 0.49
N GLU A 72 -18.92 5.78 0.88
CA GLU A 72 -19.97 6.61 0.29
C GLU A 72 -19.68 6.98 -1.17
N ARG A 73 -18.41 6.93 -1.60
CA ARG A 73 -18.01 7.10 -3.01
C ARG A 73 -18.21 5.82 -3.80
N LEU A 74 -17.80 4.69 -3.22
CA LEU A 74 -17.90 3.38 -3.84
C LEU A 74 -19.36 2.92 -3.94
N GLN A 75 -20.15 3.10 -2.89
CA GLN A 75 -21.55 2.70 -2.82
C GLN A 75 -22.40 3.88 -2.31
N ARG A 76 -22.97 4.64 -3.24
CA ARG A 76 -23.71 5.89 -2.96
C ARG A 76 -25.05 5.66 -2.27
N SER A 77 -25.56 4.44 -2.27
CA SER A 77 -26.82 4.06 -1.64
C SER A 77 -26.72 2.64 -1.13
N LEU A 78 -27.23 2.39 0.08
CA LEU A 78 -27.14 1.07 0.71
C LEU A 78 -27.77 0.00 -0.18
N ASN A 79 -27.07 -1.12 -0.35
CA ASN A 79 -27.46 -2.24 -1.20
C ASN A 79 -27.59 -1.94 -2.70
N ALA A 80 -27.18 -0.76 -3.16
CA ALA A 80 -27.03 -0.50 -4.59
C ALA A 80 -25.74 -1.13 -5.12
N GLU A 81 -25.66 -1.28 -6.44
CA GLU A 81 -24.42 -1.61 -7.11
C GLU A 81 -23.33 -0.57 -6.81
N PHE A 82 -22.07 -1.00 -6.87
CA PHE A 82 -20.96 -0.07 -6.76
C PHE A 82 -20.92 0.88 -7.95
N ASP A 83 -20.47 2.11 -7.69
CA ASP A 83 -20.19 3.04 -8.77
C ASP A 83 -19.06 2.47 -9.63
N ALA A 84 -19.35 2.21 -10.90
CA ALA A 84 -18.41 1.56 -11.81
C ALA A 84 -17.12 2.37 -12.01
N THR A 85 -17.19 3.71 -11.90
CA THR A 85 -16.01 4.56 -12.07
C THR A 85 -15.11 4.48 -10.84
N GLU A 86 -15.67 4.59 -9.62
CA GLU A 86 -14.88 4.47 -8.39
C GLU A 86 -14.35 3.05 -8.18
N PHE A 87 -15.15 2.03 -8.52
CA PHE A 87 -14.70 0.64 -8.48
C PHE A 87 -13.54 0.41 -9.44
N GLY A 88 -13.62 0.94 -10.67
CA GLY A 88 -12.53 0.84 -11.65
C GLY A 88 -11.23 1.49 -11.18
N ARG A 89 -11.29 2.66 -10.53
CA ARG A 89 -10.11 3.31 -9.94
C ARG A 89 -9.49 2.50 -8.81
N LEU A 90 -10.33 1.91 -7.95
CA LEU A 90 -9.85 1.06 -6.87
C LEU A 90 -9.21 -0.23 -7.40
N ASP A 91 -9.80 -0.85 -8.41
CA ASP A 91 -9.27 -2.06 -9.06
C ASP A 91 -7.93 -1.80 -9.77
N GLU A 92 -7.81 -0.66 -10.46
CA GLU A 92 -6.55 -0.23 -11.08
C GLU A 92 -5.45 -0.09 -10.02
N LEU A 93 -5.75 0.57 -8.90
CA LEU A 93 -4.81 0.75 -7.80
C LEU A 93 -4.32 -0.59 -7.22
N LEU A 94 -5.24 -1.53 -6.98
CA LEU A 94 -4.91 -2.87 -6.47
C LEU A 94 -4.06 -3.66 -7.46
N THR A 95 -4.37 -3.56 -8.75
CA THR A 95 -3.60 -4.22 -9.81
C THR A 95 -2.17 -3.71 -9.86
N ILE A 96 -1.98 -2.40 -9.77
CA ILE A 96 -0.66 -1.77 -9.77
C ILE A 96 0.16 -2.25 -8.56
N SER A 97 -0.41 -2.19 -7.35
CA SER A 97 0.28 -2.63 -6.14
C SER A 97 0.63 -4.13 -6.16
N LEU A 98 -0.20 -4.98 -6.77
CA LEU A 98 0.07 -6.41 -6.84
C LEU A 98 1.17 -6.76 -7.86
N VAL A 99 1.12 -6.15 -9.05
CA VAL A 99 2.07 -6.45 -10.14
C VAL A 99 3.49 -6.00 -9.81
N MET A 100 3.64 -4.94 -9.02
CA MET A 100 4.97 -4.36 -8.73
C MET A 100 5.66 -4.96 -7.50
N VAL A 101 4.93 -5.71 -6.67
CA VAL A 101 5.49 -6.41 -5.50
C VAL A 101 5.97 -7.82 -5.86
N LEU A 102 5.55 -8.36 -7.01
CA LEU A 102 5.98 -9.65 -7.58
C LEU A 102 7.19 -9.50 -8.50
#